data_AF-A0A243ZXZ4-F1
#
_entry.id   AF-A0A243ZXZ4-F1
#
_cell.length_a   1.000
_cell.length_b   1.000
_cell.length_c   1.000
_cell.angle_alpha   90.00
_cell.angle_beta   90.00
_cell.angle_gamma   90.00
#
_symmetry.space_group_name_H-M   'P 1'
#
loop_
_entity.id
_entity.type
_entity.pdbx_description
1 polymer ?
#
loop_
_entity_poly.entity_id
_entity_poly.type
_entity_poly.pdbx_seq_one_letter_code
_entity_poly.pdbx_strand_id
1 'polypeptide(L)' 'MLTSEEQKIAQLLGDAWNLYFTLPVEHPMGRDEFCRAIHHCQNMVLARPAIRALASKGQGYK' A
#
# COMPACT_ATOMS: atom_id res chain seq x y z
N MET A 1 14.25 4.98 -4.73
CA MET A 1 13.29 4.85 -5.84
C MET A 1 12.59 3.50 -5.71
N LEU A 2 11.30 3.43 -6.06
CA LEU A 2 10.53 2.18 -6.13
C LEU A 2 11.05 1.32 -7.29
N THR A 3 10.96 0.00 -7.16
CA THR A 3 11.08 -0.89 -8.34
C THR A 3 9.80 -0.84 -9.17
N SER A 4 9.85 -1.33 -10.40
CA SER A 4 8.67 -1.45 -11.28
C SER A 4 7.56 -2.30 -10.63
N GLU A 5 7.93 -3.36 -9.93
CA GLU A 5 6.99 -4.23 -9.20
C GLU A 5 6.36 -3.50 -8.02
N GLU A 6 7.14 -2.74 -7.25
CA GLU A 6 6.62 -1.94 -6.13
C GLU A 6 5.65 -0.86 -6.61
N GLN A 7 5.97 -0.21 -7.73
CA GLN A 7 5.07 0.75 -8.35
C GLN A 7 3.79 0.08 -8.88
N LYS A 8 3.91 -1.10 -9.51
CA LYS A 8 2.77 -1.89 -9.97
C LYS A 8 1.85 -2.30 -8.82
N ILE A 9 2.40 -2.72 -7.68
CA ILE A 9 1.60 -3.06 -6.50
C ILE A 9 0.87 -1.82 -5.97
N ALA A 10 1.56 -0.67 -5.87
CA ALA A 10 0.92 0.57 -5.43
C ALA A 10 -0.26 0.98 -6.34
N GLN A 11 -0.13 0.79 -7.65
CA GLN A 11 -1.21 1.02 -8.61
C GLN A 11 -2.38 0.04 -8.41
N LEU A 12 -2.11 -1.27 -8.30
CA LEU A 12 -3.15 -2.28 -8.08
C LEU A 12 -3.95 -2.03 -6.80
N LEU A 13 -3.31 -1.52 -5.74
CA LEU A 13 -3.98 -1.12 -4.51
C LEU A 13 -4.92 0.08 -4.72
N GLY A 14 -4.51 1.07 -5.53
CA GLY A 14 -5.38 2.18 -5.93
C GLY A 14 -6.55 1.74 -6.81
N ASP A 15 -6.30 0.82 -7.74
CA ASP A 15 -7.34 0.27 -8.62
C ASP A 15 -8.36 -0.54 -7.80
N ALA A 16 -7.91 -1.32 -6.82
CA ALA A 16 -8.77 -2.05 -5.90
C ALA A 16 -9.64 -1.11 -5.04
N TRP A 17 -9.07 0.00 -4.56
CA TRP A 17 -9.85 1.07 -3.90
C TRP A 17 -10.96 1.59 -4.81
N ASN A 18 -10.61 1.99 -6.03
CA ASN A 18 -11.56 2.56 -6.98
C ASN A 18 -12.69 1.57 -7.30
N LEU A 19 -12.35 0.31 -7.53
CA LEU A 19 -13.32 -0.75 -7.77
C LEU A 19 -14.23 -1.01 -6.56
N TYR A 20 -13.68 -1.02 -5.34
CA TYR A 20 -14.48 -1.24 -4.13
C TYR A 20 -15.57 -0.17 -3.95
N PHE A 21 -15.29 1.08 -4.33
CA PHE A 21 -16.26 2.16 -4.24
C PHE A 21 -17.45 2.03 -5.20
N THR A 22 -17.35 1.20 -6.24
CA THR A 22 -18.46 0.91 -7.15
C THR A 22 -19.38 -0.20 -6.63
N LEU A 23 -18.99 -0.90 -5.56
CA LEU A 23 -19.78 -1.98 -4.99
C LEU A 23 -20.97 -1.44 -4.17
N PRO A 24 -22.07 -2.20 -4.06
CA PRO A 24 -23.13 -1.91 -3.11
C PRO A 24 -22.60 -1.80 -1.67
N VAL A 25 -23.25 -0.95 -0.87
CA VAL A 25 -22.90 -0.79 0.53
C VAL A 25 -23.65 -1.83 1.36
N GLU A 26 -22.94 -2.88 1.77
CA GLU A 26 -23.48 -3.90 2.69
C GLU A 26 -23.43 -3.46 4.16
N HIS A 27 -22.39 -2.70 4.53
CA HIS A 27 -22.20 -2.18 5.88
C HIS A 27 -21.61 -0.76 5.85
N PRO A 28 -22.15 0.22 6.61
CA PRO A 28 -21.68 1.61 6.58
C PRO A 28 -20.18 1.78 6.87
N MET A 29 -19.60 0.92 7.72
CA MET A 29 -18.17 0.98 8.06
C MET A 29 -17.26 0.27 7.05
N GLY A 30 -17.81 -0.58 6.17
CA GLY A 30 -16.97 -1.42 5.29
C GLY A 30 -16.06 -0.62 4.37
N ARG A 31 -16.52 0.57 3.91
CA ARG A 31 -15.69 1.50 3.12
C ARG A 31 -14.48 2.01 3.89
N ASP A 32 -14.70 2.48 5.11
CA ASP A 32 -13.63 3.01 5.96
C ASP A 32 -12.63 1.91 6.35
N GLU A 33 -13.13 0.72 6.70
CA GLU A 33 -12.30 -0.46 6.97
C GLU A 33 -11.45 -0.86 5.76
N PHE A 34 -12.04 -0.90 4.56
CA PHE A 34 -11.33 -1.23 3.32
C PHE A 34 -10.25 -0.18 3.00
N CYS A 35 -10.59 1.11 3.11
CA CYS A 35 -9.63 2.21 2.89
C CYS A 35 -8.43 2.11 3.83
N ARG A 36 -8.66 1.83 5.12
CA ARG A 36 -7.59 1.63 6.11
C ARG A 36 -6.70 0.44 5.77
N ALA A 37 -7.30 -0.68 5.33
CA ALA A 37 -6.53 -1.86 4.90
C ALA A 37 -5.66 -1.54 3.68
N ILE A 38 -6.19 -0.83 2.68
CA ILE A 38 -5.40 -0.39 1.52
C ILE A 38 -4.26 0.54 1.93
N HIS A 39 -4.50 1.52 2.82
CA HIS A 39 -3.43 2.38 3.34
C HIS A 39 -2.35 1.59 4.06
N HIS A 40 -2.71 0.56 4.82
CA HIS A 40 -1.73 -0.31 5.47
C HIS A 40 -0.83 -1.01 4.45
N CYS A 41 -1.42 -1.60 3.40
CA CYS A 41 -0.68 -2.22 2.31
C CYS A 41 0.21 -1.21 1.56
N GLN A 42 -0.29 -0.01 1.26
CA GLN A 42 0.47 1.04 0.61
C GLN A 42 1.67 1.48 1.46
N ASN A 43 1.49 1.67 2.77
CA ASN A 43 2.57 2.01 3.69
C ASN A 43 3.69 0.95 3.66
N MET A 44 3.33 -0.33 3.65
CA MET A 44 4.31 -1.43 3.56
C MET A 44 5.13 -1.37 2.27
N VAL A 45 4.49 -1.15 1.12
CA VAL A 45 5.15 -1.10 -0.19
C VAL A 45 6.02 0.15 -0.32
N LEU A 46 5.48 1.31 0.06
CA LEU A 46 6.15 2.61 -0.08
C LEU A 46 7.30 2.80 0.91
N ALA A 47 7.33 2.06 2.03
CA ALA A 47 8.46 2.06 2.96
C ALA A 47 9.69 1.32 2.40
N ARG A 48 9.53 0.40 1.44
CA ARG A 48 10.60 -0.50 0.98
C ARG A 48 11.84 0.23 0.44
N PRO A 49 11.73 1.30 -0.37
CA PRO A 49 12.90 2.05 -0.81
C PRO A 49 13.69 2.67 0.36
N ALA A 50 12.99 3.17 1.39
CA ALA A 50 13.64 3.74 2.57
C ALA A 50 14.37 2.66 3.38
N ILE A 51 13.73 1.50 3.58
CA ILE A 51 14.34 0.34 4.23
C ILE A 51 15.62 -0.09 3.49
N ARG A 52 15.57 -0.22 2.15
CA ARG A 52 16.76 -0.52 1.33
C ARG A 52 17.86 0.53 1.50
N ALA A 53 17.50 1.81 1.49
CA ALA A 53 18.46 2.90 1.63
C ALA A 53 19.14 2.89 3.01
N LEU A 54 18.39 2.61 4.08
CA LEU A 54 18.96 2.46 5.43
C LEU A 54 19.88 1.25 5.53
N ALA A 55 19.48 0.10 4.96
CA ALA A 55 20.31 -1.09 4.92
C ALA A 55 21.65 -0.85 4.20
N SER A 56 21.62 -0.15 3.05
CA SER A 56 22.86 0.22 2.32
C SER A 56 23.81 1.14 3.11
N LYS A 57 23.29 1.84 4.14
CA LYS A 57 24.07 2.71 5.03
C LYS A 57 24.51 2.02 6.32
N GLY A 58 24.22 0.72 6.49
CA GLY A 58 24.46 -0.01 7.74
C GLY A 58 23.55 0.44 8.90
N GLN A 59 22.46 1.14 8.59
CA GLN A 59 21.47 1.67 9.55
C GLN A 59 20.13 0.92 9.48
N GLY A 60 20.06 -0.15 8.68
CA GLY A 60 18.89 -1.02 8.58
C GLY A 60 18.81 -2.02 9.75
N TYR A 61 17.66 -2.71 9.85
CA TYR A 61 17.53 -3.85 10.74
C TYR A 61 18.62 -4.89 10.43
N LYS A 62 19.25 -5.43 11.48
CA LYS A 62 20.13 -6.60 11.37
C LYS A 62 19.31 -7.87 11.22
#